data_AF-A0A5C7K195-F1
#
_entry.id   AF-A0A5C7K195-F1
#
_cell.length_a   1.000
_cell.length_b   1.000
_cell.length_c   1.000
_cell.angle_alpha   90.00
_cell.angle_beta   90.00
_cell.angle_gamma   90.00
#
_symmetry.space_group_name_H-M   'P 1'
#
loop_
_entity.id
_entity.type
_entity.pdbx_description
1 polymer ?
#
loop_
_entity_poly.entity_id
_entity_poly.type
_entity_poly.pdbx_seq_one_letter_code
_entity_poly.pdbx_strand_id
1 'polypeptide(L)'
;MAKKISKASVDEEIILSCAFRYALGRKTYVVATVCQKLVDEYPRLSDSFKERTRQEIQEYQDSFGEAGMSFDNDEWNYVKWLFDKNRHVTLEANYYKTDRWDTVDAVEGEDGQYYSFNGRRSFYHTVRNVKKKYDSSTI
;
A
#
# COMPACT_ATOMS: atom_id res chain seq x y z
N MET A 1 -19.97 2.02 17.66
CA MET A 1 -19.28 3.33 17.55
C MET A 1 -17.97 3.10 16.80
N ALA A 2 -17.74 3.75 15.65
CA ALA A 2 -16.46 3.66 14.97
C ALA A 2 -15.39 4.37 15.82
N LYS A 3 -14.31 3.67 16.19
CA LYS A 3 -13.18 4.25 16.93
C LYS A 3 -12.56 5.34 16.04
N LYS A 4 -12.60 6.60 16.49
CA LYS A 4 -11.98 7.72 15.77
C LYS A 4 -10.48 7.42 15.64
N ILE A 5 -10.02 7.15 14.43
CA ILE A 5 -8.60 6.91 14.15
C ILE A 5 -7.86 8.23 14.36
N SER A 6 -6.95 8.29 15.33
CA SER A 6 -6.11 9.46 15.57
C SER A 6 -4.96 9.50 14.58
N LYS A 7 -4.71 10.66 13.95
CA LYS A 7 -3.53 10.86 13.10
C LYS A 7 -2.23 10.53 13.86
N ALA A 8 -1.24 10.07 13.13
CA ALA A 8 0.11 9.88 13.67
C ALA A 8 0.69 11.23 14.10
N SER A 9 1.46 11.24 15.18
CA SER A 9 2.26 12.41 15.57
C SER A 9 3.46 12.58 14.63
N VAL A 10 4.06 13.76 14.64
CA VAL A 10 5.29 14.02 13.88
C VAL A 10 6.42 13.07 14.32
N ASP A 11 6.56 12.81 15.62
CA ASP A 11 7.57 11.90 16.14
C ASP A 11 7.35 10.46 15.69
N GLU A 12 6.09 9.99 15.64
CA GLU A 12 5.73 8.67 15.11
C GLU A 12 6.12 8.56 13.62
N GLU A 13 5.82 9.58 12.81
CA GLU A 13 6.20 9.60 11.40
C GLU A 13 7.72 9.67 11.20
N ILE A 14 8.46 10.40 12.04
CA ILE A 14 9.93 10.44 12.01
C ILE A 14 10.50 9.03 12.28
N ILE A 15 10.00 8.34 13.32
CA ILE A 15 10.44 6.99 13.65
C ILE A 15 10.17 6.02 12.50
N LEU A 16 8.96 6.07 11.93
CA LEU A 16 8.60 5.25 10.77
C LEU A 16 9.46 5.59 9.55
N SER A 17 9.78 6.86 9.33
CA SER A 17 10.67 7.29 8.25
C SER A 17 12.07 6.72 8.41
N CYS A 18 12.61 6.69 9.62
CA CYS A 18 13.93 6.12 9.91
C CYS A 18 13.93 4.61 9.65
N ALA A 19 12.90 3.90 10.13
CA ALA A 19 12.76 2.46 9.89
C ALA A 19 12.62 2.14 8.39
N PHE A 20 11.79 2.90 7.68
CA PHE A 20 11.63 2.83 6.22
C PHE A 20 12.96 2.97 5.50
N ARG A 21 13.68 4.09 5.69
CA ARG A 21 14.94 4.35 4.99
C ARG A 21 16.05 3.37 5.37
N TYR A 22 16.05 2.87 6.60
CA TYR A 22 16.96 1.80 7.00
C TYR A 22 16.71 0.50 6.21
N ALA A 23 15.44 0.13 6.06
CA ALA A 23 15.03 -1.12 5.42
C ALA A 23 15.08 -1.09 3.89
N LEU A 24 14.88 0.08 3.26
CA LEU A 24 14.85 0.21 1.81
C LEU A 24 16.16 -0.31 1.17
N GLY A 25 16.02 -1.21 0.19
CA GLY A 25 17.15 -1.83 -0.51
C GLY A 25 17.92 -2.90 0.29
N ARG A 26 17.54 -3.15 1.55
CA ARG A 26 18.11 -4.23 2.34
C ARG A 26 17.48 -5.57 1.95
N LYS A 27 18.22 -6.64 2.23
CA LYS A 27 17.81 -8.03 2.00
C LYS A 27 17.68 -8.74 3.35
N THR A 28 16.69 -8.33 4.15
CA THR A 28 16.54 -8.71 5.56
C THR A 28 15.08 -8.87 5.93
N TYR A 29 14.79 -9.72 6.92
CA TYR A 29 13.44 -9.93 7.46
C TYR A 29 12.79 -8.63 7.98
N VAL A 30 13.59 -7.60 8.30
CA VAL A 30 13.09 -6.30 8.74
C VAL A 30 12.24 -5.62 7.65
N VAL A 31 12.50 -5.88 6.36
CA VAL A 31 11.73 -5.29 5.25
C VAL A 31 10.24 -5.61 5.39
N ALA A 32 9.89 -6.90 5.50
CA ALA A 32 8.50 -7.33 5.64
C ALA A 32 7.82 -6.71 6.87
N THR A 33 8.53 -6.63 8.01
CA THR A 33 8.02 -6.00 9.24
C THR A 33 7.76 -4.51 9.05
N VAL A 34 8.68 -3.78 8.40
CA VAL A 34 8.51 -2.35 8.13
C VAL A 34 7.37 -2.11 7.15
N CYS A 35 7.29 -2.87 6.06
CA CYS A 35 6.20 -2.79 5.09
C CYS A 35 4.85 -3.02 5.77
N GLN A 36 4.70 -4.10 6.55
CA GLN A 36 3.46 -4.35 7.27
C GLN A 36 3.12 -3.20 8.24
N LYS A 37 4.10 -2.66 8.95
CA LYS A 37 3.87 -1.54 9.85
C LYS A 37 3.39 -0.27 9.12
N LEU A 38 3.94 0.02 7.94
CA LEU A 38 3.47 1.12 7.09
C LEU A 38 2.03 0.93 6.61
N VAL A 39 1.65 -0.32 6.33
CA VAL A 39 0.29 -0.70 5.93
C VAL A 39 -0.68 -0.54 7.08
N ASP A 40 -0.34 -1.03 8.27
CA ASP A 40 -1.18 -0.91 9.46
C ASP A 40 -1.41 0.56 9.87
N GLU A 41 -0.39 1.40 9.73
CA GLU A 41 -0.46 2.83 10.06
C GLU A 41 -1.01 3.69 8.91
N TYR A 42 -1.24 3.14 7.71
CA TYR A 42 -1.74 3.88 6.54
C TYR A 42 -2.92 4.82 6.86
N PRO A 43 -3.95 4.43 7.65
CA PRO A 43 -5.06 5.31 7.98
C PRO A 43 -4.69 6.53 8.85
N ARG A 44 -3.54 6.46 9.55
CA ARG A 44 -3.05 7.48 10.48
C ARG A 44 -2.00 8.40 9.87
N LEU A 45 -1.27 7.91 8.86
CA LEU A 45 -0.19 8.63 8.20
C LEU A 45 -0.69 9.82 7.37
N SER A 46 0.08 10.90 7.38
CA SER A 46 -0.13 12.10 6.59
C SER A 46 0.09 11.83 5.09
N ASP A 47 -0.57 12.64 4.26
CA ASP A 47 -0.42 12.53 2.80
C ASP A 47 1.01 12.88 2.35
N SER A 48 1.66 13.82 3.03
CA SER A 48 3.06 14.20 2.76
C SER A 48 4.02 13.04 3.05
N PHE A 49 3.82 12.33 4.16
CA PHE A 49 4.60 11.15 4.49
C PHE A 49 4.44 10.06 3.41
N LYS A 50 3.18 9.77 3.03
CA LYS A 50 2.86 8.76 2.01
C LYS A 50 3.50 9.06 0.67
N GLU A 51 3.37 10.30 0.20
CA GLU A 51 3.91 10.71 -1.09
C GLU A 51 5.44 10.63 -1.11
N ARG A 52 6.10 11.15 -0.08
CA ARG A 52 7.57 11.07 0.03
C ARG A 52 8.06 9.62 0.07
N THR A 53 7.43 8.76 0.88
CA THR A 53 7.82 7.34 0.95
C THR A 53 7.63 6.63 -0.39
N ARG A 54 6.52 6.90 -1.09
CA ARG A 54 6.24 6.37 -2.43
C ARG A 54 7.32 6.78 -3.44
N GLN A 55 7.69 8.07 -3.45
CA GLN A 55 8.73 8.61 -4.32
C GLN A 55 10.10 7.98 -4.02
N GLU A 56 10.52 7.92 -2.75
CA GLU A 56 11.81 7.33 -2.37
C GLU A 56 11.91 5.84 -2.77
N ILE A 57 10.81 5.07 -2.68
CA ILE A 57 10.78 3.68 -3.18
C ILE A 57 11.00 3.65 -4.70
N GLN A 58 10.27 4.48 -5.45
CA GLN A 58 10.37 4.53 -6.91
C GLN A 58 11.77 4.96 -7.35
N GLU A 59 12.33 6.01 -6.77
CA GLU A 59 13.67 6.51 -7.06
C GLU A 59 14.76 5.45 -6.81
N TYR A 60 14.61 4.67 -5.74
CA TYR A 60 15.50 3.54 -5.47
C TYR A 60 15.39 2.46 -6.56
N GLN A 61 14.17 2.08 -6.93
CA GLN A 61 13.93 1.09 -7.99
C GLN A 61 14.46 1.58 -9.35
N ASP A 62 14.28 2.85 -9.68
CA ASP A 62 14.81 3.45 -10.91
C ASP A 62 16.34 3.41 -10.96
N SER A 63 16.99 3.57 -9.80
CA SER A 63 18.46 3.62 -9.70
C SER A 63 19.11 2.22 -9.64
N PHE A 64 18.45 1.26 -9.00
CA PHE A 64 19.06 -0.04 -8.64
C PHE A 64 18.28 -1.26 -9.16
N GLY A 65 17.15 -1.06 -9.84
CA GLY A 65 16.24 -2.11 -10.27
C GLY A 65 15.26 -2.51 -9.16
N GLU A 66 15.63 -3.49 -8.34
CA GLU A 66 14.78 -3.99 -7.25
C GLU A 66 15.13 -3.36 -5.90
N ALA A 67 14.11 -3.08 -5.08
CA ALA A 67 14.27 -2.59 -3.72
C ALA A 67 14.50 -3.73 -2.71
N GLY A 68 15.53 -4.57 -2.91
CA GLY A 68 15.84 -5.71 -2.04
C GLY A 68 15.99 -7.01 -2.83
N MET A 69 15.49 -8.13 -2.31
CA MET A 69 15.21 -9.32 -3.14
C MET A 69 13.84 -9.20 -3.81
N SER A 70 13.52 -10.08 -4.76
CA SER A 70 12.23 -10.05 -5.47
C SER A 70 11.02 -10.02 -4.52
N PHE A 71 11.01 -10.85 -3.47
CA PHE A 71 9.93 -10.86 -2.49
C PHE A 71 9.86 -9.59 -1.63
N ASP A 72 11.00 -8.93 -1.38
CA ASP A 72 11.06 -7.64 -0.69
C ASP A 72 10.50 -6.53 -1.60
N ASN A 73 10.86 -6.60 -2.89
CA ASN A 73 10.40 -5.68 -3.91
C ASN A 73 8.88 -5.73 -4.07
N ASP A 74 8.26 -6.91 -4.00
CA ASP A 74 6.80 -7.04 -4.00
C ASP A 74 6.14 -6.33 -2.81
N GLU A 75 6.75 -6.40 -1.61
CA GLU A 75 6.25 -5.70 -0.42
C GLU A 75 6.34 -4.18 -0.62
N TRP A 76 7.47 -3.69 -1.14
CA TRP A 76 7.65 -2.27 -1.44
C TRP A 76 6.71 -1.78 -2.54
N ASN A 77 6.47 -2.57 -3.58
CA ASN A 77 5.51 -2.27 -4.63
C ASN A 77 4.11 -2.10 -4.04
N TYR A 78 3.68 -3.02 -3.18
CA TYR A 78 2.39 -2.88 -2.52
C TYR A 78 2.30 -1.61 -1.67
N VAL A 79 3.33 -1.28 -0.86
CA VAL A 79 3.36 -0.02 -0.09
C VAL A 79 3.28 1.20 -1.02
N LYS A 80 4.07 1.21 -2.11
CA LYS A 80 4.08 2.25 -3.13
C LYS A 80 2.68 2.45 -3.72
N TRP A 81 1.99 1.35 -4.05
CA TRP A 81 0.65 1.43 -4.61
C TRP A 81 -0.41 1.85 -3.58
N LEU A 82 -0.33 1.35 -2.34
CA LEU A 82 -1.22 1.75 -1.26
C LEU A 82 -1.09 3.24 -0.95
N PHE A 83 0.11 3.80 -1.07
CA PHE A 83 0.35 5.23 -0.81
C PHE A 83 -0.02 6.12 -2.00
N ASP A 84 -0.26 5.55 -3.17
CA ASP A 84 -0.75 6.23 -4.36
C ASP A 84 -2.30 6.24 -4.39
N LYS A 85 -2.90 7.39 -4.09
CA LYS A 85 -4.37 7.53 -4.10
C LYS A 85 -4.98 7.22 -5.47
N ASN A 86 -4.26 7.44 -6.58
CA ASN A 86 -4.79 7.20 -7.92
C ASN A 86 -4.98 5.71 -8.23
N ARG A 87 -4.40 4.84 -7.40
CA ARG A 87 -4.53 3.38 -7.50
C ARG A 87 -5.67 2.84 -6.64
N HIS A 88 -6.30 3.68 -5.82
CA HIS A 88 -7.39 3.23 -4.97
C HIS A 88 -8.65 3.09 -5.80
N VAL A 89 -9.29 1.93 -5.65
CA VAL A 89 -10.52 1.58 -6.33
C VAL A 89 -11.52 1.04 -5.33
N THR A 90 -12.79 1.18 -5.66
CA THR A 90 -13.87 0.41 -5.05
C THR A 90 -14.35 -0.59 -6.10
N LEU A 91 -14.45 -1.87 -5.72
CA LEU A 91 -14.84 -2.96 -6.61
C LEU A 91 -15.77 -3.94 -5.90
N GLU A 92 -16.44 -4.80 -6.68
CA GLU A 92 -17.15 -5.96 -6.13
C GLU A 92 -16.23 -7.18 -6.23
N ALA A 93 -15.93 -7.80 -5.09
CA ALA A 93 -15.14 -9.03 -5.00
C ALA A 93 -16.04 -10.22 -4.68
N ASN A 94 -15.80 -11.35 -5.35
CA ASN A 94 -16.49 -12.59 -5.05
C ASN A 94 -15.92 -13.25 -3.79
N TYR A 95 -16.79 -13.73 -2.90
CA TYR A 95 -16.37 -14.58 -1.81
C TYR A 95 -16.13 -16.00 -2.32
N TYR A 96 -14.89 -16.49 -2.16
CA TYR A 96 -14.39 -17.71 -2.80
C TYR A 96 -15.37 -18.88 -2.73
N LYS A 97 -15.69 -19.45 -3.90
CA LYS A 97 -16.64 -20.57 -4.08
C LYS A 97 -18.07 -20.29 -3.61
N THR A 98 -18.52 -19.05 -3.69
CA THR A 98 -19.92 -18.69 -3.41
C THR A 98 -20.46 -17.70 -4.43
N ASP A 99 -21.78 -17.49 -4.46
CA ASP A 99 -22.42 -16.46 -5.29
C ASP A 99 -22.43 -15.08 -4.62
N ARG A 100 -21.80 -14.95 -3.45
CA ARG A 100 -21.77 -13.71 -2.69
C ARG A 100 -20.74 -12.75 -3.29
N TRP A 101 -21.17 -11.51 -3.47
CA TRP A 101 -20.34 -10.38 -3.89
C TRP A 101 -20.36 -9.32 -2.80
N ASP A 102 -19.18 -8.88 -2.39
CA ASP A 102 -19.03 -7.80 -1.41
C ASP A 102 -18.34 -6.61 -2.08
N THR A 103 -18.87 -5.41 -1.84
CA THR A 103 -18.22 -4.17 -2.26
C THR A 103 -17.08 -3.85 -1.30
N VAL A 104 -15.86 -3.77 -1.83
CA VAL A 104 -14.62 -3.60 -1.06
C VAL A 104 -13.74 -2.51 -1.65
N ASP A 105 -12.95 -1.90 -0.78
CA ASP A 105 -11.85 -1.03 -1.19
C ASP A 105 -10.61 -1.88 -1.53
N ALA A 106 -9.95 -1.52 -2.62
CA ALA A 106 -8.75 -2.19 -3.11
C ALA A 106 -7.73 -1.21 -3.71
N VAL A 107 -6.51 -1.70 -3.87
CA VAL A 107 -5.39 -1.02 -4.51
C VAL A 107 -5.06 -1.77 -5.79
N GLU A 108 -5.00 -1.06 -6.91
CA GLU A 108 -4.62 -1.60 -8.21
C GLU A 108 -3.09 -1.66 -8.35
N GLY A 109 -2.57 -2.88 -8.51
CA GLY A 109 -1.17 -3.14 -8.79
C GLY A 109 -0.80 -2.95 -10.26
N GLU A 110 0.51 -2.81 -10.54
CA GLU A 110 1.03 -2.73 -11.92
C GLU A 110 0.98 -4.07 -12.66
N ASP A 111 0.79 -5.15 -11.91
CA ASP A 111 0.60 -6.51 -12.40
C ASP A 111 -0.86 -6.80 -12.81
N GLY A 112 -1.75 -5.81 -12.73
CA GLY A 112 -3.17 -5.94 -13.05
C GLY A 112 -4.00 -6.63 -11.97
N GLN A 113 -3.41 -6.90 -10.79
CA GLN A 113 -4.13 -7.47 -9.65
C GLN A 113 -4.69 -6.38 -8.72
N TYR A 114 -5.71 -6.75 -7.94
CA TYR A 114 -6.34 -5.87 -6.96
C TYR A 114 -6.10 -6.37 -5.54
N TYR A 115 -5.42 -5.57 -4.75
CA TYR A 115 -4.99 -5.90 -3.40
C TYR A 115 -5.90 -5.25 -2.37
N SER A 116 -6.29 -5.97 -1.31
CA SER A 116 -6.92 -5.35 -0.15
C SER A 116 -5.96 -4.39 0.53
N PHE A 117 -6.50 -3.47 1.34
CA PHE A 117 -5.71 -2.50 2.10
C PHE A 117 -4.87 -3.15 3.24
N ASN A 118 -4.96 -4.47 3.43
CA ASN A 118 -4.31 -5.19 4.52
C ASN A 118 -2.96 -5.81 4.17
N GLY A 119 -2.48 -5.69 2.92
CA GLY A 119 -1.19 -6.25 2.52
C GLY A 119 -1.19 -6.91 1.14
N ARG A 120 0.02 -7.11 0.57
CA ARG A 120 0.20 -7.72 -0.75
C ARG A 120 -0.33 -9.16 -0.86
N ARG A 121 -0.41 -9.89 0.26
CA ARG A 121 -0.85 -11.30 0.25
C ARG A 121 -2.37 -11.47 0.24
N SER A 122 -3.09 -10.37 0.41
CA SER A 122 -4.54 -10.35 0.53
C SER A 122 -5.14 -9.70 -0.71
N PHE A 123 -5.11 -10.40 -1.85
CA PHE A 123 -5.62 -9.92 -3.13
C PHE A 123 -6.93 -10.61 -3.55
N TYR A 124 -7.70 -9.94 -4.40
CA TYR A 124 -9.01 -10.41 -4.85
C TYR A 124 -8.90 -11.13 -6.20
N HIS A 125 -9.24 -12.42 -6.22
CA HIS A 125 -9.10 -13.27 -7.41
C HIS A 125 -10.16 -13.03 -8.50
N THR A 126 -11.39 -12.69 -8.10
CA THR A 126 -12.51 -12.51 -9.03
C THR A 126 -13.22 -11.22 -8.66
N VAL A 127 -13.14 -10.25 -9.57
CA VAL A 127 -13.62 -8.88 -9.34
C VAL A 127 -14.49 -8.40 -10.50
N ARG A 128 -15.37 -7.43 -10.22
CA ARG A 128 -16.14 -6.71 -11.23
C ARG A 128 -16.49 -5.30 -10.76
N ASN A 129 -17.11 -4.50 -11.64
CA ASN A 129 -17.60 -3.16 -11.32
C ASN A 129 -16.54 -2.24 -10.68
N VAL A 130 -15.30 -2.31 -11.16
CA VAL A 130 -14.17 -1.53 -10.65
C VAL A 130 -14.38 -0.05 -10.93
N LYS A 131 -14.27 0.79 -9.90
CA LYS A 131 -14.39 2.26 -9.98
C LYS A 131 -13.23 2.92 -9.26
N LYS A 132 -12.64 3.95 -9.87
CA LYS A 132 -11.61 4.77 -9.21
C LYS A 132 -12.21 5.50 -8.01
N LYS A 133 -11.49 5.52 -6.89
CA LYS A 133 -11.93 6.12 -5.63
C LYS A 133 -11.69 7.63 -5.59
N TYR A 134 -10.68 8.08 -6.31
CA TYR A 134 -10.33 9.49 -6.46
C TYR A 134 -10.33 9.82 -7.95
N ASP A 135 -10.96 10.94 -8.30
CA ASP A 135 -11.04 11.42 -9.67
C ASP A 135 -9.80 12.27 -9.96
N SER A 136 -9.17 12.10 -11.13
CA SER A 136 -7.92 12.78 -11.52
C SER A 136 -8.07 14.30 -11.73
N SER A 137 -9.24 14.84 -11.41
CA SER A 137 -9.68 16.22 -11.67
C SER A 137 -9.68 17.12 -10.43
N THR A 138 -9.12 16.67 -9.30
CA THR A 138 -8.90 17.51 -8.10
C THR A 138 -7.40 17.67 -7.83
N ILE A 139 -6.78 18.64 -8.50
CA ILE A 139 -5.49 19.25 -8.12
C ILE A 139 -5.79 20.71 -7.76
#